data_AF-A0A970HZ39-F1
#
_entry.id   AF-A0A970HZ39-F1
#
_cell.length_a   1.000
_cell.length_b   1.000
_cell.length_c   1.000
_cell.angle_alpha   90.00
_cell.angle_beta   90.00
_cell.angle_gamma   90.00
#
_symmetry.space_group_name_H-M   'P 1'
#
loop_
_entity.id
_entity.type
_entity.pdbx_description
1 polymer ?
#
loop_
_entity_poly.entity_id
_entity_poly.type
_entity_poly.pdbx_seq_one_letter_code
_entity_poly.pdbx_strand_id
1 'polypeptide(L)'
;MTHTPGYRRILHRMGYYDYQMGLAVRYLNQGEGWKAHSRRCRNFIMKIVEMNRPGRITVQGSGWLLVFPLAETAGTAEKIILADVIHPPEVVSQTAGISNIELLEADLTGGLIEELWEKTRKHGIFRRILSPGDINLHTFSIPGFDMPDPGLVISLNILTQLEVLPLKLLRRRLLLPDEDLEHFAGEIQRKHIEFLKKHNSVIITDISEMSLDKKGNSRESPTLRTALPEGRLREEWVWDFDLTGEDFRRKRTFLRVAAVML
;
A
#
# COMPACT_ATOMS: atom_id res chain seq x y z
N MET A 1 -12.05 -4.69 -13.62
CA MET A 1 -11.41 -4.56 -14.95
C MET A 1 -9.89 -4.35 -14.84
N THR A 2 -9.21 -4.94 -13.87
CA THR A 2 -7.80 -4.64 -13.48
C THR A 2 -6.71 -5.18 -14.41
N HIS A 3 -7.10 -5.68 -15.57
CA HIS A 3 -6.26 -6.52 -16.42
C HIS A 3 -6.21 -6.11 -17.88
N THR A 4 -7.06 -5.16 -18.27
CA THR A 4 -7.17 -4.81 -19.68
C THR A 4 -5.94 -4.01 -20.12
N PRO A 5 -5.56 -4.04 -21.40
CA PRO A 5 -4.57 -3.11 -21.96
C PRO A 5 -4.94 -1.64 -21.72
N GLY A 6 -6.23 -1.32 -21.57
CA GLY A 6 -6.71 -0.01 -21.14
C GLY A 6 -6.22 0.32 -19.73
N TYR A 7 -6.48 -0.55 -18.76
CA TYR A 7 -6.11 -0.36 -17.37
C TYR A 7 -4.59 -0.27 -17.16
N ARG A 8 -3.80 -1.13 -17.82
CA ARG A 8 -2.33 -1.05 -17.75
C ARG A 8 -1.77 0.30 -18.26
N ARG A 9 -2.41 0.91 -19.26
CA ARG A 9 -2.07 2.27 -19.73
C ARG A 9 -2.42 3.35 -18.71
N ILE A 10 -3.51 3.18 -17.94
CA ILE A 10 -3.87 4.09 -16.85
C ILE A 10 -2.76 4.08 -15.80
N LEU A 11 -2.38 2.90 -15.31
CA LEU A 11 -1.32 2.73 -14.31
C LEU A 11 0.02 3.32 -14.77
N HIS A 12 0.41 3.09 -16.03
CA HIS A 12 1.59 3.70 -16.62
C HIS A 12 1.51 5.24 -16.57
N ARG A 13 0.40 5.82 -17.03
CA ARG A 13 0.22 7.28 -17.04
C ARG A 13 0.06 7.90 -15.65
N MET A 14 -0.29 7.12 -14.64
CA MET A 14 -0.30 7.53 -13.23
C MET A 14 1.07 7.35 -12.56
N GLY A 15 2.03 6.70 -13.24
CA GLY A 15 3.40 6.51 -12.74
C GLY A 15 3.52 5.42 -11.68
N TYR A 16 2.71 4.35 -11.80
CA TYR A 16 2.75 3.19 -10.90
C TYR A 16 4.07 2.42 -11.00
N TYR A 17 4.53 2.13 -12.21
CA TYR A 17 5.75 1.33 -12.41
C TYR A 17 6.99 2.01 -11.84
N ASP A 18 7.13 3.32 -12.02
CA ASP A 18 8.23 4.10 -11.43
C ASP A 18 8.19 4.05 -9.89
N TYR A 19 6.99 4.15 -9.32
CA TYR A 19 6.79 4.08 -7.87
C TYR A 19 7.19 2.70 -7.32
N GLN A 20 6.71 1.62 -7.94
CA GLN A 20 7.06 0.25 -7.56
C GLN A 20 8.56 -0.04 -7.72
N MET A 21 9.17 0.44 -8.81
CA MET A 21 10.61 0.28 -9.03
C MET A 21 11.43 1.02 -7.97
N GLY A 22 10.97 2.20 -7.54
CA GLY A 22 11.59 2.93 -6.44
C GLY A 22 11.64 2.13 -5.14
N LEU A 23 10.59 1.37 -4.82
CA LEU A 23 10.58 0.49 -3.64
C LEU A 23 11.57 -0.67 -3.78
N ALA A 24 11.62 -1.32 -4.95
CA ALA A 24 12.55 -2.42 -5.22
C ALA A 24 14.01 -1.96 -5.15
N VAL A 25 14.33 -0.82 -5.78
CA VAL A 25 15.69 -0.24 -5.75
C VAL A 25 16.11 0.09 -4.31
N ARG A 26 15.21 0.69 -3.51
CA ARG A 26 15.51 0.97 -2.10
C ARG A 26 15.74 -0.30 -1.31
N TYR A 27 14.94 -1.34 -1.51
CA TYR A 27 15.17 -2.64 -0.87
C TYR A 27 16.57 -3.19 -1.14
N LEU A 28 17.06 -3.08 -2.38
CA LEU A 28 18.38 -3.58 -2.78
C LEU A 28 19.53 -2.73 -2.21
N ASN A 29 19.36 -1.41 -2.10
CA ASN A 29 20.46 -0.48 -1.80
C ASN A 29 20.58 -0.08 -0.32
N GLN A 30 19.50 -0.18 0.47
CA GLN A 30 19.43 0.43 1.81
C GLN A 30 19.86 -0.51 2.96
N GLY A 31 20.32 -1.72 2.64
CA GLY A 31 21.04 -2.60 3.57
C GLY A 31 20.26 -2.98 4.83
N GLU A 32 20.87 -2.79 6.00
CA GLU A 32 20.35 -3.29 7.28
C GLU A 32 19.01 -2.66 7.71
N GLY A 33 18.72 -1.42 7.29
CA GLY A 33 17.45 -0.76 7.59
C GLY A 33 16.24 -1.54 7.08
N TRP A 34 16.32 -1.98 5.82
CA TRP A 34 15.29 -2.78 5.17
C TRP A 34 15.29 -4.25 5.64
N LYS A 35 16.45 -4.84 5.92
CA LYS A 35 16.53 -6.20 6.49
C LYS A 35 15.91 -6.28 7.90
N ALA A 36 16.13 -5.28 8.74
CA ALA A 36 15.53 -5.22 10.07
C ALA A 36 14.00 -5.08 9.98
N HIS A 37 13.51 -4.21 9.10
CA HIS A 37 12.07 -4.08 8.83
C HIS A 37 11.48 -5.39 8.29
N SER A 38 12.09 -6.02 7.29
CA SER A 38 11.63 -7.30 6.73
C SER A 38 11.56 -8.40 7.79
N ARG A 39 12.58 -8.54 8.65
CA ARG A 39 12.53 -9.49 9.78
C ARG A 39 11.37 -9.23 10.74
N ARG A 40 11.12 -7.98 11.11
CA ARG A 40 10.01 -7.62 12.01
C ARG A 40 8.64 -7.96 11.38
N CYS A 41 8.44 -7.61 10.12
CA CYS A 41 7.22 -7.96 9.37
C CYS A 41 7.02 -9.48 9.33
N ARG A 42 8.04 -10.23 8.92
CA ARG A 42 7.99 -11.70 8.80
C ARG A 42 7.70 -12.35 10.14
N ASN A 43 8.39 -11.94 11.21
CA ASN A 43 8.18 -12.49 12.55
C ASN A 43 6.76 -12.25 13.05
N PHE A 44 6.23 -11.04 12.86
CA PHE A 44 4.86 -10.71 13.28
C PHE A 44 3.82 -11.53 12.50
N ILE A 45 4.00 -11.69 11.18
CA ILE A 45 3.14 -12.52 10.34
C ILE A 45 3.19 -13.98 10.78
N MET A 46 4.39 -14.55 10.94
CA MET A 46 4.55 -15.96 11.31
C MET A 46 3.97 -16.25 12.70
N LYS A 47 4.16 -15.37 13.67
CA LYS A 47 3.53 -15.46 14.99
C LYS A 47 2.01 -15.61 14.88
N ILE A 48 1.37 -14.82 14.02
CA ILE A 48 -0.08 -14.87 13.82
C ILE A 48 -0.50 -16.14 13.07
N VAL A 49 0.23 -16.53 12.03
CA VAL A 49 -0.03 -17.75 11.26
C VAL A 49 0.09 -18.99 12.14
N GLU A 50 1.11 -19.06 13.00
CA GLU A 50 1.31 -20.16 13.96
C GLU A 50 0.19 -20.23 15.01
N MET A 51 -0.25 -19.07 15.51
CA MET A 51 -1.34 -18.99 16.49
C MET A 51 -2.70 -19.36 15.91
N ASN A 52 -3.00 -18.96 14.67
CA ASN A 52 -4.33 -19.12 14.08
C ASN A 52 -4.46 -20.33 13.17
N ARG A 53 -3.34 -20.86 12.64
CA ARG A 53 -3.28 -21.93 11.64
C ARG A 53 -4.33 -21.78 10.52
N PRO A 54 -4.35 -20.64 9.81
CA PRO A 54 -5.37 -20.38 8.81
C PRO A 54 -5.23 -21.33 7.61
N GLY A 55 -6.34 -21.92 7.15
CA GLY A 55 -6.34 -22.68 5.90
C GLY A 55 -6.09 -21.80 4.67
N ARG A 56 -6.59 -20.56 4.68
CA ARG A 56 -6.41 -19.58 3.60
C ARG A 56 -5.78 -18.29 4.12
N ILE A 57 -4.81 -17.76 3.38
CA ILE A 57 -4.18 -16.46 3.64
C ILE A 57 -4.33 -15.58 2.39
N THR A 58 -4.82 -14.35 2.55
CA THR A 58 -4.87 -13.35 1.48
C THR A 58 -3.96 -12.18 1.83
N VAL A 59 -2.93 -11.92 1.02
CA VAL A 59 -1.96 -10.84 1.21
C VAL A 59 -2.30 -9.67 0.30
N GLN A 60 -2.76 -8.57 0.86
CA GLN A 60 -3.07 -7.34 0.14
C GLN A 60 -1.85 -6.42 0.10
N GLY A 61 -1.46 -6.00 -1.10
CA GLY A 61 -0.19 -5.29 -1.33
C GLY A 61 0.99 -6.23 -1.34
N SER A 62 0.80 -7.41 -1.94
CA SER A 62 1.85 -8.43 -2.05
C SER A 62 3.06 -7.95 -2.87
N GLY A 63 2.87 -7.05 -3.84
CA GLY A 63 3.91 -6.35 -4.59
C GLY A 63 5.09 -7.25 -4.99
N TRP A 64 6.29 -6.83 -4.59
CA TRP A 64 7.57 -7.52 -4.81
C TRP A 64 7.89 -8.64 -3.80
N LEU A 65 6.97 -8.97 -2.88
CA LEU A 65 7.15 -9.96 -1.82
C LEU A 65 8.36 -9.69 -0.88
N LEU A 66 8.75 -8.43 -0.72
CA LEU A 66 9.96 -8.02 0.01
C LEU A 66 9.97 -8.41 1.49
N VAL A 67 8.78 -8.47 2.09
CA VAL A 67 8.61 -8.66 3.54
C VAL A 67 7.61 -9.76 3.90
N PHE A 68 7.00 -10.41 2.90
CA PHE A 68 6.09 -11.53 3.13
C PHE A 68 6.87 -12.86 3.25
N PRO A 69 6.64 -13.67 4.29
CA PRO A 69 7.28 -14.98 4.45
C PRO A 69 6.64 -16.04 3.55
N LEU A 70 6.85 -15.92 2.22
CA LEU A 70 6.22 -16.79 1.22
C LEU A 70 6.53 -18.28 1.45
N ALA A 71 7.81 -18.63 1.60
CA ALA A 71 8.23 -20.03 1.71
C ALA A 71 7.66 -20.69 2.97
N GLU A 72 7.71 -19.98 4.10
CA GLU A 72 7.22 -20.47 5.37
C GLU A 72 5.69 -20.63 5.36
N THR A 73 4.98 -19.61 4.87
CA THR A 73 3.51 -19.65 4.80
C THR A 73 3.00 -20.68 3.80
N ALA A 74 3.69 -20.87 2.67
CA ALA A 74 3.33 -21.89 1.67
C ALA A 74 3.44 -23.32 2.22
N GLY A 75 4.30 -23.55 3.22
CA GLY A 75 4.39 -24.83 3.91
C GLY A 75 3.28 -25.07 4.95
N THR A 76 2.54 -24.03 5.35
CA THR A 76 1.56 -24.11 6.45
C THR A 76 0.11 -23.89 6.04
N ALA A 77 -0.14 -23.06 5.02
CA ALA A 77 -1.49 -22.72 4.56
C ALA A 77 -1.91 -23.61 3.38
N GLU A 78 -3.19 -23.99 3.33
CA GLU A 78 -3.75 -24.75 2.21
C GLU A 78 -3.85 -23.89 0.94
N LYS A 79 -4.05 -22.57 1.11
CA LYS A 79 -4.15 -21.62 0.01
C LYS A 79 -3.57 -20.25 0.39
N ILE A 80 -2.79 -19.67 -0.50
CA ILE A 80 -2.28 -18.30 -0.42
C ILE A 80 -2.76 -17.52 -1.64
N ILE A 81 -3.36 -16.36 -1.41
CA ILE A 81 -3.78 -15.42 -2.45
C ILE A 81 -2.93 -14.16 -2.30
N LEU A 82 -2.09 -13.89 -3.28
CA LEU A 82 -1.26 -12.69 -3.34
C LEU A 82 -2.01 -11.65 -4.17
N ALA A 83 -2.58 -10.65 -3.50
CA ALA A 83 -3.35 -9.59 -4.13
C ALA A 83 -2.49 -8.32 -4.30
N ASP A 84 -2.44 -7.79 -5.51
CA ASP A 84 -1.86 -6.49 -5.84
C ASP A 84 -2.52 -5.96 -7.10
N VAL A 85 -2.35 -4.68 -7.45
CA VAL A 85 -2.89 -4.17 -8.72
C VAL A 85 -2.17 -4.79 -9.92
N ILE A 86 -0.86 -5.05 -9.79
CA ILE A 86 -0.02 -5.77 -10.77
C ILE A 86 1.10 -6.49 -10.00
N HIS A 87 1.44 -7.72 -10.42
CA HIS A 87 2.62 -8.42 -9.93
C HIS A 87 3.83 -8.23 -10.86
N PRO A 88 5.03 -7.97 -10.32
CA PRO A 88 6.27 -7.99 -11.11
C PRO A 88 6.51 -9.35 -11.78
N PRO A 89 7.11 -9.38 -13.00
CA PRO A 89 7.42 -10.64 -13.68
C PRO A 89 8.25 -11.61 -12.83
N GLU A 90 9.14 -11.10 -11.99
CA GLU A 90 9.95 -11.87 -11.05
C GLU A 90 9.07 -12.61 -10.03
N VAL A 91 8.03 -11.95 -9.52
CA VAL A 91 7.07 -12.56 -8.57
C VAL A 91 6.18 -13.60 -9.28
N VAL A 92 5.80 -13.34 -10.52
CA VAL A 92 5.09 -14.33 -11.35
C VAL A 92 5.96 -15.57 -11.54
N SER A 93 7.23 -15.40 -11.91
CA SER A 93 8.17 -16.51 -12.08
C SER A 93 8.44 -17.25 -10.77
N GLN A 94 8.57 -16.54 -9.65
CA GLN A 94 8.83 -17.11 -8.34
C GLN A 94 7.68 -18.00 -7.85
N THR A 95 6.44 -17.67 -8.22
CA THR A 95 5.23 -18.36 -7.73
C THR A 95 4.69 -19.41 -8.69
N ALA A 96 5.09 -19.41 -9.96
CA ALA A 96 4.54 -20.29 -11.01
C ALA A 96 4.60 -21.81 -10.70
N GLY A 97 5.52 -22.26 -9.86
CA GLY A 97 5.68 -23.68 -9.49
C GLY A 97 5.00 -24.09 -8.18
N ILE A 98 4.34 -23.17 -7.48
CA ILE A 98 3.82 -23.42 -6.13
C ILE A 98 2.31 -23.57 -6.19
N SER A 99 1.82 -24.80 -6.02
CA SER A 99 0.43 -25.19 -6.32
C SER A 99 -0.63 -24.53 -5.44
N ASN A 100 -0.27 -24.13 -4.21
CA ASN A 100 -1.18 -23.46 -3.28
C ASN A 100 -1.13 -21.93 -3.35
N ILE A 101 -0.38 -21.33 -4.30
CA ILE A 101 -0.35 -19.88 -4.49
C ILE A 101 -1.22 -19.46 -5.67
N GLU A 102 -1.96 -18.36 -5.50
CA GLU A 102 -2.70 -17.66 -6.54
C GLU A 102 -2.31 -16.19 -6.57
N LEU A 103 -2.04 -15.68 -7.77
CA LEU A 103 -1.85 -14.25 -8.00
C LEU A 103 -3.19 -13.63 -8.38
N LEU A 104 -3.68 -12.73 -7.54
CA LEU A 104 -4.89 -11.97 -7.76
C LEU A 104 -4.54 -10.52 -8.10
N GLU A 105 -4.50 -10.20 -9.38
CA GLU A 105 -4.35 -8.82 -9.85
C GLU A 105 -5.69 -8.08 -9.67
N ALA A 106 -5.77 -7.20 -8.68
CA ALA A 106 -6.98 -6.48 -8.28
C ALA A 106 -6.69 -5.05 -7.79
N ASP A 107 -7.61 -4.14 -8.10
CA ASP A 107 -7.60 -2.78 -7.58
C ASP A 107 -8.16 -2.80 -6.17
N LEU A 108 -7.27 -2.77 -5.19
CA LEU A 108 -7.62 -2.81 -3.77
C LEU A 108 -8.33 -1.53 -3.28
N THR A 109 -8.43 -0.50 -4.11
CA THR A 109 -9.32 0.66 -3.86
C THR A 109 -10.77 0.39 -4.26
N GLY A 110 -11.05 -0.76 -4.89
CA GLY A 110 -12.37 -1.15 -5.39
C GLY A 110 -12.76 -0.50 -6.72
N GLY A 111 -11.79 0.04 -7.47
CA GLY A 111 -12.02 0.66 -8.80
C GLY A 111 -11.83 2.17 -8.83
N LEU A 112 -11.39 2.79 -7.73
CA LEU A 112 -11.17 4.23 -7.64
C LEU A 112 -10.16 4.73 -8.68
N ILE A 113 -9.15 3.92 -9.02
CA ILE A 113 -8.12 4.29 -10.01
C ILE A 113 -8.76 4.59 -11.37
N GLU A 114 -9.64 3.71 -11.84
CA GLU A 114 -10.33 3.86 -13.13
C GLU A 114 -11.34 5.02 -13.09
N GLU A 115 -12.10 5.15 -12.00
CA GLU A 115 -13.07 6.23 -11.82
C GLU A 115 -12.39 7.61 -11.85
N LEU A 116 -11.30 7.78 -11.08
CA LEU A 116 -10.51 9.01 -11.07
C LEU A 116 -9.92 9.30 -12.44
N TRP A 117 -9.40 8.29 -13.12
CA TRP A 117 -8.85 8.47 -14.46
C TRP A 117 -9.90 9.00 -15.43
N GLU A 118 -11.08 8.39 -15.50
CA GLU A 118 -12.12 8.81 -16.46
C GLU A 118 -12.71 10.18 -16.13
N LYS A 119 -12.96 10.47 -14.84
CA LYS A 119 -13.48 11.77 -14.41
C LYS A 119 -12.45 12.88 -14.65
N THR A 120 -11.16 12.64 -14.41
CA THR A 120 -10.11 13.66 -14.62
C THR A 120 -9.68 13.76 -16.10
N ARG A 121 -9.84 12.72 -16.93
CA ARG A 121 -9.48 12.74 -18.36
C ARG A 121 -10.26 13.76 -19.17
N LYS A 122 -11.53 13.99 -18.82
CA LYS A 122 -12.40 14.98 -19.48
C LYS A 122 -11.98 16.44 -19.22
N HIS A 123 -11.12 16.66 -18.23
CA HIS A 123 -10.59 17.95 -17.85
C HIS A 123 -9.20 18.12 -18.46
N GLY A 124 -9.16 18.57 -19.73
CA GLY A 124 -7.93 18.75 -20.49
C GLY A 124 -6.90 19.67 -19.82
N ILE A 125 -5.65 19.59 -20.26
CA ILE A 125 -4.47 20.31 -19.71
C ILE A 125 -4.67 21.83 -19.62
N PHE A 126 -5.53 22.40 -20.47
CA PHE A 126 -5.86 23.83 -20.51
C PHE A 126 -6.87 24.29 -19.43
N ARG A 127 -7.48 23.37 -18.67
CA ARG A 127 -8.32 23.69 -17.50
C ARG A 127 -7.59 23.40 -16.18
N ARG A 128 -6.30 23.76 -16.08
CA ARG A 128 -5.60 23.86 -14.76
C ARG A 128 -6.29 24.81 -13.79
N ILE A 129 -7.22 25.62 -14.28
CA ILE A 129 -8.07 26.53 -13.53
C ILE A 129 -9.47 25.93 -13.53
N LEU A 130 -9.67 24.90 -12.72
CA LEU A 130 -10.99 24.70 -12.14
C LEU A 130 -10.96 25.46 -10.83
N SER A 131 -11.93 26.33 -10.63
CA SER A 131 -12.12 26.95 -9.33
C SER A 131 -12.38 25.83 -8.31
N PRO A 132 -12.02 25.98 -7.02
CA PRO A 132 -12.21 24.97 -5.97
C PRO A 132 -13.64 24.41 -5.76
N GLY A 133 -14.61 24.67 -6.63
CA GLY A 133 -15.98 24.15 -6.58
C GLY A 133 -16.39 23.19 -7.71
N ASP A 134 -15.60 23.00 -8.77
CA ASP A 134 -16.04 22.22 -9.94
C ASP A 134 -15.88 20.70 -9.79
N ILE A 135 -14.99 20.24 -8.89
CA ILE A 135 -14.82 18.83 -8.54
C ILE A 135 -14.95 18.71 -7.02
N ASN A 136 -16.14 18.32 -6.60
CA ASN A 136 -16.39 17.96 -5.21
C ASN A 136 -15.87 16.54 -4.98
N LEU A 137 -14.81 16.38 -4.18
CA LEU A 137 -14.23 15.07 -3.87
C LEU A 137 -15.23 14.09 -3.24
N HIS A 138 -16.29 14.60 -2.60
CA HIS A 138 -17.40 13.79 -2.07
C HIS A 138 -18.23 13.09 -3.17
N THR A 139 -18.02 13.43 -4.45
CA THR A 139 -18.69 12.77 -5.59
C THR A 139 -17.94 11.54 -6.10
N PHE A 140 -16.73 11.27 -5.63
CA PHE A 140 -16.05 10.02 -5.92
C PHE A 140 -16.61 8.93 -5.03
N SER A 141 -17.03 7.82 -5.65
CA SER A 141 -17.32 6.62 -4.88
C SER A 141 -16.00 6.01 -4.44
N ILE A 142 -15.85 5.75 -3.15
CA ILE A 142 -14.74 4.95 -2.62
C ILE A 142 -15.37 3.61 -2.19
N PRO A 143 -15.52 2.66 -3.12
CA PRO A 143 -16.30 1.44 -2.90
C PRO A 143 -15.66 0.50 -1.89
N GLY A 144 -14.34 0.55 -1.74
CA GLY A 144 -13.58 -0.44 -0.97
C GLY A 144 -13.45 -1.76 -1.73
N PHE A 145 -12.44 -2.54 -1.38
CA PHE A 145 -12.30 -3.91 -1.86
C PHE A 145 -13.28 -4.83 -1.12
N ASP A 146 -13.75 -5.88 -1.79
CA ASP A 146 -14.60 -6.91 -1.18
C ASP A 146 -14.16 -8.30 -1.63
N MET A 147 -14.21 -9.25 -0.71
CA MET A 147 -13.84 -10.65 -0.92
C MET A 147 -14.59 -11.51 0.10
N PRO A 148 -15.54 -12.36 -0.32
CA PRO A 148 -16.43 -13.06 0.61
C PRO A 148 -15.75 -14.01 1.60
N ASP A 149 -14.69 -14.71 1.18
CA ASP A 149 -13.96 -15.67 2.01
C ASP A 149 -12.44 -15.53 1.82
N PRO A 150 -11.83 -14.48 2.39
CA PRO A 150 -10.42 -14.20 2.17
C PRO A 150 -9.51 -14.97 3.14
N GLY A 151 -10.07 -15.72 4.10
CA GLY A 151 -9.33 -16.34 5.19
C GLY A 151 -8.68 -15.30 6.11
N LEU A 152 -7.42 -15.53 6.50
CA LEU A 152 -6.60 -14.52 7.19
C LEU A 152 -6.13 -13.47 6.18
N VAL A 153 -6.57 -12.22 6.34
CA VAL A 153 -6.14 -11.10 5.51
C VAL A 153 -4.87 -10.48 6.09
N ILE A 154 -3.86 -10.23 5.26
CA ILE A 154 -2.65 -9.51 5.63
C ILE A 154 -2.56 -8.27 4.75
N SER A 155 -2.90 -7.11 5.30
CA SER A 155 -2.69 -5.80 4.67
C SER A 155 -1.24 -5.39 4.89
N LEU A 156 -0.41 -5.55 3.85
CA LEU A 156 1.04 -5.48 3.97
C LEU A 156 1.59 -4.17 3.42
N ASN A 157 1.66 -3.18 4.30
CA ASN A 157 2.06 -1.81 4.01
C ASN A 157 1.27 -1.15 2.87
N ILE A 158 0.10 -1.69 2.52
CA ILE A 158 -0.71 -1.18 1.41
C ILE A 158 -1.61 -0.03 1.83
N LEU A 159 -1.98 0.04 3.12
CA LEU A 159 -2.98 0.98 3.64
C LEU A 159 -2.69 2.45 3.25
N THR A 160 -1.47 2.92 3.50
CA THR A 160 -0.96 4.27 3.15
C THR A 160 -0.46 4.38 1.70
N GLN A 161 -0.44 3.26 0.96
CA GLN A 161 -0.03 3.24 -0.44
C GLN A 161 -1.24 3.32 -1.40
N LEU A 162 -2.44 2.97 -0.93
CA LEU A 162 -3.67 3.01 -1.73
C LEU A 162 -3.95 4.42 -2.29
N GLU A 163 -3.64 5.47 -1.53
CA GLU A 163 -3.85 6.85 -1.92
C GLU A 163 -2.76 7.43 -2.82
N VAL A 164 -1.57 6.80 -2.92
CA VAL A 164 -0.40 7.39 -3.59
C VAL A 164 -0.70 7.74 -5.05
N LEU A 165 -1.25 6.79 -5.81
CA LEU A 165 -1.60 7.04 -7.22
C LEU A 165 -2.79 8.00 -7.37
N PRO A 166 -3.93 7.82 -6.65
CA PRO A 166 -5.01 8.79 -6.63
C PRO A 166 -4.55 10.24 -6.39
N LEU A 167 -3.79 10.48 -5.32
CA LEU A 167 -3.35 11.82 -4.95
C LEU A 167 -2.35 12.39 -5.96
N LYS A 168 -1.44 11.57 -6.49
CA LYS A 168 -0.49 12.00 -7.53
C LYS A 168 -1.23 12.43 -8.80
N LEU A 169 -2.29 11.70 -9.20
CA LEU A 169 -3.12 12.09 -10.33
C LEU A 169 -3.87 13.40 -10.06
N LEU A 170 -4.53 13.51 -8.90
CA LEU A 170 -5.30 14.70 -8.51
C LEU A 170 -4.41 15.95 -8.48
N ARG A 171 -3.26 15.90 -7.80
CA ARG A 171 -2.28 17.02 -7.75
C ARG A 171 -1.78 17.46 -9.13
N ARG A 172 -1.66 16.52 -10.07
CA ARG A 172 -1.21 16.82 -11.44
C ARG A 172 -2.30 17.48 -12.27
N ARG A 173 -3.58 17.18 -11.98
CA ARG A 173 -4.72 17.56 -12.83
C ARG A 173 -5.49 18.75 -12.28
N LEU A 174 -5.53 18.91 -10.96
CA LEU A 174 -6.41 19.83 -10.25
C LEU A 174 -5.62 20.68 -9.25
N LEU A 175 -6.08 21.90 -9.04
CA LEU A 175 -5.60 22.77 -7.95
C LEU A 175 -6.55 22.61 -6.76
N LEU A 176 -6.21 21.72 -5.84
CA LEU A 176 -6.99 21.44 -4.64
C LEU A 176 -6.21 21.89 -3.39
N PRO A 177 -6.90 22.41 -2.35
CA PRO A 177 -6.32 22.57 -1.02
C PRO A 177 -5.70 21.27 -0.50
N ASP A 178 -4.62 21.37 0.27
CA ASP A 178 -3.99 20.20 0.87
C ASP A 178 -4.94 19.48 1.85
N GLU A 179 -5.80 20.21 2.57
CA GLU A 179 -6.81 19.66 3.47
C GLU A 179 -7.79 18.72 2.75
N ASP A 180 -8.25 19.09 1.55
CA ASP A 180 -9.15 18.26 0.75
C ASP A 180 -8.47 16.96 0.31
N LEU A 181 -7.19 17.03 -0.05
CA LEU A 181 -6.39 15.85 -0.41
C LEU A 181 -6.12 14.95 0.80
N GLU A 182 -5.89 15.54 1.97
CA GLU A 182 -5.70 14.79 3.22
C GLU A 182 -6.99 14.09 3.66
N HIS A 183 -8.14 14.77 3.59
CA HIS A 183 -9.44 14.17 3.85
C HIS A 183 -9.73 13.01 2.89
N PHE A 184 -9.46 13.20 1.59
CA PHE A 184 -9.64 12.16 0.59
C PHE A 184 -8.73 10.94 0.83
N ALA A 185 -7.47 11.16 1.21
CA ALA A 185 -6.56 10.10 1.62
C ALA A 185 -7.10 9.33 2.84
N GLY A 186 -7.58 10.06 3.85
CA GLY A 186 -8.22 9.49 5.04
C GLY A 186 -9.41 8.60 4.70
N GLU A 187 -10.27 9.02 3.77
CA GLU A 187 -11.41 8.21 3.34
C GLU A 187 -11.00 6.92 2.61
N ILE A 188 -9.97 6.96 1.74
CA ILE A 188 -9.42 5.75 1.10
C ILE A 188 -8.94 4.76 2.17
N GLN A 189 -8.12 5.23 3.11
CA GLN A 189 -7.59 4.41 4.19
C GLN A 189 -8.72 3.85 5.08
N ARG A 190 -9.70 4.69 5.42
CA ARG A 190 -10.86 4.32 6.24
C ARG A 190 -11.68 3.21 5.59
N LYS A 191 -11.92 3.29 4.28
CA LYS A 191 -12.62 2.24 3.52
C LYS A 191 -11.88 0.91 3.52
N HIS A 192 -10.55 0.94 3.42
CA HIS A 192 -9.75 -0.26 3.54
C HIS A 192 -9.83 -0.87 4.94
N ILE A 193 -9.77 -0.05 5.99
CA ILE A 193 -9.94 -0.51 7.38
C ILE A 193 -11.34 -1.09 7.61
N GLU A 194 -12.40 -0.50 7.03
CA GLU A 194 -13.77 -1.05 7.10
C GLU A 194 -13.85 -2.46 6.50
N PHE A 195 -13.14 -2.72 5.40
CA PHE A 195 -13.00 -4.07 4.85
C PHE A 195 -12.27 -4.99 5.82
N LEU A 196 -11.09 -4.59 6.30
CA LEU A 196 -10.25 -5.41 7.19
C LEU A 196 -10.97 -5.79 8.48
N LYS A 197 -11.78 -4.89 9.06
CA LYS A 197 -12.58 -5.16 10.27
C LYS A 197 -13.64 -6.25 10.11
N LYS A 198 -14.04 -6.59 8.88
CA LYS A 198 -15.01 -7.66 8.61
C LYS A 198 -14.39 -9.06 8.62
N HIS A 199 -13.05 -9.14 8.66
CA HIS A 199 -12.31 -10.39 8.51
C HIS A 199 -11.26 -10.55 9.61
N ASN A 200 -10.74 -11.78 9.77
CA ASN A 200 -9.56 -11.99 10.59
C ASN A 200 -8.37 -11.36 9.85
N SER A 201 -7.80 -10.30 10.41
CA SER A 201 -6.93 -9.40 9.65
C SER A 201 -5.69 -8.99 10.41
N VAL A 202 -4.60 -8.86 9.66
CA VAL A 202 -3.32 -8.30 10.08
C VAL A 202 -3.10 -7.02 9.29
N ILE A 203 -2.77 -5.94 9.98
CA ILE A 203 -2.38 -4.68 9.37
C ILE A 203 -0.93 -4.44 9.72
N ILE A 204 -0.07 -4.28 8.72
CA ILE A 204 1.27 -3.71 8.88
C ILE A 204 1.27 -2.43 8.06
N THR A 205 1.52 -1.29 8.69
CA THR A 205 1.46 0.01 8.02
C THR A 205 2.43 0.98 8.68
N ASP A 206 3.01 1.87 7.90
CA ASP A 206 3.60 3.08 8.47
C ASP A 206 2.50 4.01 9.02
N ILE A 207 2.81 4.70 10.13
CA ILE A 207 1.92 5.61 10.84
C ILE A 207 2.42 7.06 10.78
N SER A 208 3.74 7.24 10.70
CA SER A 208 4.36 8.55 10.49
C SER A 208 5.70 8.42 9.79
N GLU A 209 6.07 9.49 9.10
CA GLU A 209 7.36 9.69 8.49
C GLU A 209 8.14 10.73 9.29
N MET A 210 9.35 10.39 9.70
CA MET A 210 10.33 11.29 10.28
C MET A 210 11.46 11.53 9.28
N SER A 211 11.65 12.79 8.89
CA SER A 211 12.76 13.20 8.03
C SER A 211 13.81 13.94 8.85
N LEU A 212 15.08 13.56 8.68
CA LEU A 212 16.23 14.23 9.26
C LEU A 212 16.97 15.00 8.17
N ASP A 213 17.13 16.31 8.36
CA ASP A 213 17.94 17.13 7.46
C ASP A 213 19.44 17.05 7.76
N LYS A 214 20.27 17.66 6.89
CA LYS A 214 21.74 17.70 7.06
C LYS A 214 22.21 18.40 8.33
N LYS A 215 21.37 19.22 8.96
CA LYS A 215 21.68 19.97 10.18
C LYS A 215 21.22 19.20 11.44
N GLY A 216 20.63 18.03 11.26
CA GLY A 216 20.10 17.21 12.35
C GLY A 216 18.70 17.62 12.81
N ASN A 217 18.00 18.52 12.10
CA ASN A 217 16.62 18.85 12.43
C ASN A 217 15.71 17.71 11.98
N SER A 218 14.85 17.25 12.88
CA SER A 218 13.81 16.28 12.58
C SER A 218 12.47 16.98 12.32
N ARG A 219 11.72 16.45 11.34
CA ARG A 219 10.31 16.76 11.15
C ARG A 219 9.54 15.46 11.04
N GLU A 220 8.52 15.30 11.87
CA GLU A 220 7.57 14.20 11.80
C GLU A 220 6.29 14.67 11.11
N SER A 221 5.73 13.84 10.24
CA SER A 221 4.42 14.03 9.63
C SER A 221 3.65 12.71 9.60
N PRO A 222 2.34 12.73 9.87
CA PRO A 222 1.53 11.52 9.82
C PRO A 222 1.43 11.00 8.38
N THR A 223 1.60 9.70 8.22
CA THR A 223 1.31 9.01 6.95
C THR A 223 -0.08 8.40 7.00
N LEU A 224 -0.47 7.88 8.15
CA LEU A 224 -1.84 7.47 8.42
C LEU A 224 -2.73 8.70 8.68
N ARG A 225 -3.84 8.79 7.93
CA ARG A 225 -4.84 9.88 7.93
C ARG A 225 -6.16 9.48 8.56
N THR A 226 -6.23 8.27 9.11
CA THR A 226 -7.38 7.72 9.84
C THR A 226 -6.91 7.02 11.12
N ALA A 227 -7.81 6.72 12.04
CA ALA A 227 -7.46 5.95 13.23
C ALA A 227 -7.15 4.50 12.87
N LEU A 228 -5.99 4.00 13.32
CA LEU A 228 -5.68 2.59 13.31
C LEU A 228 -6.55 1.89 14.37
N PRO A 229 -7.28 0.82 14.04
CA PRO A 229 -8.06 0.08 15.03
C PRO A 229 -7.18 -0.50 16.13
N GLU A 230 -7.75 -0.62 17.32
CA GLU A 230 -7.17 -1.47 18.36
C GLU A 230 -7.20 -2.93 17.92
N GLY A 231 -6.18 -3.67 18.31
CA GLY A 231 -6.04 -5.08 17.98
C GLY A 231 -5.64 -5.91 19.18
N ARG A 232 -5.82 -7.22 19.05
CA ARG A 232 -5.48 -8.23 20.07
C ARG A 232 -3.97 -8.30 20.31
N LEU A 233 -3.19 -8.02 19.27
CA LEU A 233 -1.74 -7.92 19.32
C LEU A 233 -1.31 -6.66 18.59
N ARG A 234 -0.36 -5.94 19.17
CA ARG A 234 0.23 -4.73 18.59
C ARG A 234 1.73 -4.70 18.82
N GLU A 235 2.47 -4.43 17.77
CA GLU A 235 3.91 -4.17 17.82
C GLU A 235 4.23 -2.90 17.02
N GLU A 236 5.21 -2.14 17.47
CA GLU A 236 5.67 -0.93 16.79
C GLU A 236 7.19 -0.93 16.65
N TRP A 237 7.67 -0.34 15.56
CA TRP A 237 9.09 -0.15 15.35
C TRP A 237 9.39 1.03 14.43
N VAL A 238 10.64 1.46 14.45
CA VAL A 238 11.17 2.42 13.49
C VAL A 238 11.84 1.65 12.36
N TRP A 239 11.42 1.91 11.14
CA TRP A 239 12.05 1.46 9.92
C TRP A 239 12.96 2.56 9.39
N ASP A 240 14.25 2.25 9.27
CA ASP A 240 15.20 3.10 8.55
C ASP A 240 14.99 2.91 7.03
N PHE A 241 14.20 3.80 6.44
CA PHE A 241 13.70 3.71 5.06
C PHE A 241 14.74 4.18 4.04
N ASP A 242 15.50 5.22 4.40
CA ASP A 242 16.57 5.81 3.59
C ASP A 242 17.87 5.94 4.41
N LEU A 243 18.44 4.76 4.67
CA LEU A 243 19.84 4.43 5.01
C LEU A 243 20.87 5.44 4.54
N THR A 244 21.02 5.47 3.22
CA THR A 244 22.16 6.06 2.52
C THR A 244 21.98 7.55 2.25
N GLY A 245 20.76 8.08 2.42
CA GLY A 245 20.44 9.47 2.08
C GLY A 245 20.61 9.73 0.58
N GLU A 246 20.35 8.72 -0.25
CA GLU A 246 20.51 8.75 -1.70
C GLU A 246 19.51 9.67 -2.40
N ASP A 247 18.45 10.09 -1.70
CA ASP A 247 17.59 11.14 -2.21
C ASP A 247 18.41 12.43 -2.43
N PHE A 248 18.16 13.15 -3.53
CA PHE A 248 18.96 14.31 -3.99
C PHE A 248 19.20 15.40 -2.93
N ARG A 249 18.45 15.36 -1.82
CA ARG A 249 18.51 16.27 -0.68
C ARG A 249 19.45 15.82 0.46
N ARG A 250 20.05 14.62 0.41
CA ARG A 250 20.77 13.94 1.51
C ARG A 250 19.99 13.97 2.83
N LYS A 251 18.72 13.61 2.77
CA LYS A 251 17.86 13.46 3.95
C LYS A 251 17.82 11.99 4.32
N ARG A 252 17.82 11.70 5.63
CA ARG A 252 17.49 10.36 6.12
C ARG A 252 16.02 10.32 6.45
N THR A 253 15.35 9.26 6.03
CA THR A 253 13.93 9.06 6.25
C THR A 253 13.71 7.83 7.09
N PHE A 254 12.92 7.97 8.14
CA PHE A 254 12.51 6.91 9.02
C PHE A 254 10.99 6.82 9.00
N LEU A 255 10.45 5.62 8.96
CA LEU A 255 9.02 5.38 9.06
C LEU A 255 8.74 4.72 10.41
N ARG A 256 7.82 5.30 11.20
CA ARG A 256 7.25 4.56 12.32
C ARG A 256 6.23 3.59 11.76
N VAL A 257 6.36 2.31 12.09
CA VAL A 257 5.51 1.23 11.60
C VAL A 257 4.75 0.63 12.77
N ALA A 258 3.47 0.38 12.56
CA ALA A 258 2.63 -0.39 13.46
C ALA A 258 2.20 -1.69 12.78
N ALA A 259 2.23 -2.77 13.54
CA ALA A 259 1.65 -4.05 13.18
C ALA A 259 0.55 -4.42 14.16
N VAL A 260 -0.64 -4.75 13.66
CA VAL A 260 -1.85 -4.96 14.45
C VAL A 260 -2.59 -6.20 13.96
N MET A 261 -2.97 -7.09 14.87
CA MET A 261 -3.92 -8.17 14.61
C MET A 261 -5.31 -7.77 15.13
N LEU A 262 -6.32 -7.78 14.27
CA LEU A 262 -7.72 -7.47 14.64
C LEU A 262 -8.45 -8.68 15.25
#